data_AF-H8H3W8-F1
#
_entry.id   AF-H8H3W8-F1
#
_cell.length_a   1.000
_cell.length_b   1.000
_cell.length_c   1.000
_cell.angle_alpha   90.00
_cell.angle_beta   90.00
_cell.angle_gamma   90.00
#
_symmetry.space_group_name_H-M   'P 1'
#
loop_
_entity.id
_entity.type
_entity.pdbx_description
1 polymer ?
#
loop_
_entity_poly.entity_id
_entity_poly.type
_entity_poly.pdbx_seq_one_letter_code
_entity_poly.pdbx_strand_id
1 'polypeptide(L)'
;MRRQKRYATKKDKTTGKVTRAHRVIAAERLGRPLLPGEIIHHRDGDSTNNHPDNLLVLPSQAYHAHVEHHLRCEKRGMAFLFPELLQGVKEERKGTLFDGILPVQRSKRTTAARRIRWC
;
A
#
# COMPACT_ATOMS: atom_id res chain seq x y z
N MET A 1 -20.88 24.30 5.96
CA MET A 1 -21.06 23.15 6.88
C MET A 1 -20.18 22.00 6.40
N ARG A 2 -19.32 21.41 7.25
CA ARG A 2 -18.50 20.24 6.85
C ARG A 2 -19.41 19.01 6.73
N ARG A 3 -19.54 18.44 5.53
CA ARG A 3 -20.23 17.15 5.34
C ARG A 3 -19.46 16.06 6.09
N GLN A 4 -20.17 15.25 6.86
CA GLN A 4 -19.58 14.13 7.59
C GLN A 4 -19.20 13.03 6.59
N LYS A 5 -17.95 12.54 6.64
CA LYS A 5 -17.49 11.46 5.75
C LYS A 5 -18.18 10.15 6.12
N ARG A 6 -18.79 9.49 5.13
CA ARG A 6 -19.40 8.16 5.28
C ARG A 6 -18.39 7.11 4.81
N TYR A 7 -18.02 6.18 5.69
CA TYR A 7 -17.13 5.08 5.37
C TYR A 7 -17.95 3.82 5.09
N ALA A 8 -17.48 2.98 4.17
CA ALA A 8 -18.04 1.65 3.97
C ALA A 8 -17.83 0.79 5.23
N THR A 9 -18.82 -0.04 5.57
CA THR A 9 -18.81 -0.93 6.74
C THR A 9 -19.05 -2.38 6.33
N LYS A 10 -18.45 -3.31 7.06
CA LYS A 10 -18.64 -4.76 6.93
C LYS A 10 -19.27 -5.26 8.23
N LYS A 11 -20.35 -6.02 8.14
CA LYS A 11 -21.00 -6.66 9.29
C LYS A 11 -20.51 -8.10 9.39
N ASP A 12 -19.99 -8.46 10.56
CA ASP A 12 -19.70 -9.85 10.89
C ASP A 12 -21.02 -10.61 11.09
N LYS A 13 -21.19 -11.73 10.39
CA LYS A 13 -22.41 -12.55 10.44
C LYS A 13 -22.55 -13.30 11.77
N THR A 14 -21.43 -13.67 12.39
CA THR A 14 -21.41 -14.48 13.61
C THR A 14 -21.62 -13.61 14.84
N THR A 15 -20.83 -12.54 14.96
CA THR A 15 -20.88 -11.64 16.13
C THR A 15 -21.92 -10.53 15.97
N GLY A 16 -22.41 -10.29 14.74
CA GLY A 16 -23.27 -9.13 14.43
C GLY A 16 -22.54 -7.77 14.44
N LYS A 17 -21.25 -7.76 14.80
CA LYS A 17 -20.43 -6.54 14.96
C LYS A 17 -20.20 -5.86 13.62
N VAL A 18 -20.47 -4.57 13.56
CA VAL A 18 -20.22 -3.73 12.37
C VAL A 18 -18.85 -3.06 12.51
N THR A 19 -17.97 -3.31 11.54
CA THR A 19 -16.60 -2.76 11.51
C THR A 19 -16.39 -1.98 10.21
N ARG A 20 -15.47 -0.99 10.20
CA ARG A 20 -15.12 -0.25 8.98
C ARG A 20 -14.45 -1.19 7.96
N ALA A 21 -14.84 -1.09 6.69
CA ALA A 21 -14.40 -2.01 5.64
C ALA A 21 -12.87 -2.02 5.47
N HIS A 22 -12.22 -0.86 5.38
CA HIS A 22 -10.75 -0.78 5.29
C HIS A 22 -10.03 -1.48 6.45
N ARG A 23 -10.57 -1.45 7.68
CA ARG A 23 -9.95 -2.14 8.83
C ARG A 23 -10.02 -3.64 8.66
N VAL A 24 -11.12 -4.15 8.13
CA VAL A 24 -11.28 -5.58 7.88
C VAL A 24 -10.34 -6.02 6.77
N ILE A 25 -10.30 -5.29 5.65
CA ILE A 25 -9.45 -5.61 4.50
C ILE A 25 -7.96 -5.55 4.88
N ALA A 26 -7.55 -4.55 5.65
CA ALA A 26 -6.16 -4.44 6.12
C ALA A 26 -5.78 -5.60 7.07
N ALA A 27 -6.68 -6.01 7.97
CA ALA A 27 -6.44 -7.15 8.85
C ALA A 27 -6.38 -8.48 8.06
N GLU A 28 -7.28 -8.67 7.09
CA GLU A 28 -7.28 -9.81 6.17
C GLU A 28 -5.94 -9.88 5.39
N ARG A 29 -5.43 -8.73 4.90
CA ARG A 29 -4.14 -8.65 4.21
C ARG A 29 -2.95 -8.98 5.11
N LEU A 30 -2.97 -8.53 6.36
CA LEU A 30 -1.91 -8.80 7.34
C LEU A 30 -1.94 -10.24 7.86
N GLY A 31 -3.04 -10.97 7.68
CA GLY A 31 -3.24 -12.29 8.28
C GLY A 31 -3.39 -12.27 9.81
N ARG A 32 -3.55 -11.08 10.41
CA ARG A 32 -3.70 -10.89 11.85
C ARG A 32 -4.60 -9.69 12.16
N PRO A 33 -5.24 -9.62 13.34
CA PRO A 33 -5.95 -8.42 13.75
C PRO A 33 -4.99 -7.21 13.88
N LEU A 34 -5.54 -6.03 13.65
CA LEU A 34 -4.83 -4.77 13.87
C LEU A 34 -4.59 -4.57 15.37
N LEU A 35 -3.38 -4.19 15.73
CA LEU A 35 -2.99 -3.88 17.09
C LEU A 35 -3.65 -2.56 17.56
N PRO A 36 -3.81 -2.39 18.89
CA PRO A 36 -4.17 -1.10 19.45
C PRO A 36 -3.14 -0.04 19.01
N GLY A 37 -3.63 1.06 18.41
CA GLY A 37 -2.78 2.15 17.92
C GLY A 37 -2.41 2.08 16.43
N GLU A 38 -2.58 0.93 15.77
CA GLU A 38 -2.38 0.85 14.31
C GLU A 38 -3.46 1.63 13.55
N ILE A 39 -3.01 2.52 12.67
CA ILE A 39 -3.84 3.43 11.87
C ILE A 39 -3.69 3.08 10.39
N ILE A 40 -4.77 3.17 9.63
CA ILE A 40 -4.74 2.92 8.19
C ILE A 40 -4.72 4.25 7.45
N HIS A 41 -3.72 4.41 6.60
CA HIS A 41 -3.56 5.50 5.65
C HIS A 41 -3.98 5.02 4.25
N HIS A 42 -4.67 5.88 3.51
CA HIS A 42 -5.03 5.63 2.10
C HIS A 42 -4.01 6.37 1.24
N ARG A 43 -3.24 5.65 0.42
CA ARG A 43 -2.12 6.23 -0.34
C ARG A 43 -2.57 7.28 -1.35
N ASP A 44 -3.73 7.07 -1.96
CA ASP A 44 -4.37 8.01 -2.90
C ASP A 44 -5.09 9.19 -2.21
N GLY A 45 -5.27 9.14 -0.89
CA GLY A 45 -6.04 10.11 -0.12
C GLY A 45 -7.57 9.98 -0.26
N ASP A 46 -8.06 8.99 -1.00
CA ASP A 46 -9.48 8.69 -1.13
C ASP A 46 -9.91 7.61 -0.13
N SER A 47 -10.70 8.02 0.87
CA SER A 47 -11.24 7.14 1.90
C SER A 47 -12.30 6.14 1.41
N THR A 48 -12.74 6.24 0.16
CA THR A 48 -13.72 5.31 -0.44
C THR A 48 -13.04 4.16 -1.19
N ASN A 49 -11.79 4.35 -1.63
CA ASN A 49 -10.99 3.33 -2.28
C ASN A 49 -10.35 2.37 -1.26
N ASN A 50 -11.06 1.28 -0.95
CA ASN A 50 -10.62 0.27 0.02
C ASN A 50 -9.80 -0.87 -0.63
N HIS A 51 -9.23 -0.69 -1.83
CA HIS A 51 -8.38 -1.72 -2.44
C HIS A 51 -7.20 -2.03 -1.51
N PRO A 52 -6.84 -3.31 -1.26
CA PRO A 52 -5.81 -3.67 -0.30
C PRO A 52 -4.48 -2.93 -0.56
N ASP A 53 -4.07 -2.77 -1.82
CA ASP A 53 -2.83 -2.06 -2.23
C ASP A 53 -2.84 -0.55 -1.95
N ASN A 54 -4.04 0.03 -1.82
CA ASN A 54 -4.19 1.43 -1.42
C ASN A 54 -4.11 1.62 0.10
N LEU A 55 -4.23 0.56 0.89
CA LEU A 55 -4.24 0.62 2.34
C LEU A 55 -2.84 0.38 2.91
N LEU A 56 -2.32 1.37 3.63
CA LEU A 56 -1.07 1.28 4.36
C LEU A 56 -1.34 1.29 5.87
N VAL A 57 -0.83 0.30 6.59
CA VAL A 57 -0.92 0.26 8.06
C VAL A 57 0.28 0.99 8.65
N LEU A 58 -0.01 1.98 9.48
CA LEU A 58 0.96 2.81 10.19
C LEU A 58 0.96 2.47 11.69
N PRO A 59 2.12 2.55 12.37
CA PRO A 59 2.27 2.08 13.74
C PRO A 59 1.57 2.97 14.77
N SER A 60 1.32 4.25 14.45
CA SER A 60 0.69 5.18 15.39
C SER A 60 0.00 6.35 14.69
N GLN A 61 -0.92 6.98 15.42
CA GLN A 61 -1.57 8.22 14.99
C GLN A 61 -0.60 9.38 14.84
N ALA A 62 0.44 9.45 15.68
CA ALA A 62 1.48 10.48 15.57
C ALA A 62 2.26 10.33 14.25
N TYR A 63 2.62 9.10 13.90
CA TYR A 63 3.29 8.83 12.63
C TYR A 63 2.38 9.16 11.43
N HIS A 64 1.10 8.79 11.49
CA HIS A 64 0.11 9.19 10.48
C HIS A 64 0.04 10.72 10.32
N ALA A 65 -0.05 11.48 11.42
CA ALA A 65 -0.11 12.94 11.38
C ALA A 65 1.17 13.57 10.79
N HIS A 66 2.33 13.01 11.10
CA HIS A 66 3.62 13.43 10.55
C HIS A 66 3.66 13.21 9.02
N VAL A 67 3.27 12.02 8.55
CA VAL A 67 3.15 11.71 7.12
C VAL A 67 2.20 12.67 6.42
N GLU A 68 1.00 12.90 6.96
CA GLU A 68 0.00 13.82 6.41
C GLU A 68 0.47 15.28 6.39
N HIS A 69 1.27 15.70 7.38
CA HIS A 69 1.88 17.03 7.37
C HIS A 69 2.81 17.17 6.16
N HIS A 70 3.68 16.18 5.97
CA HIS A 70 4.61 16.16 4.87
C HIS A 70 3.89 16.15 3.52
N LEU A 71 2.97 15.22 3.29
CA LEU A 71 2.20 15.16 2.03
C LEU A 71 1.48 16.49 1.71
N ARG A 72 1.05 17.25 2.72
CA ARG A 72 0.47 18.59 2.52
C ARG A 72 1.49 19.66 2.16
N CYS A 73 2.68 19.64 2.76
CA CYS A 73 3.75 20.59 2.45
C CYS A 73 4.26 20.39 1.01
N GLU A 74 4.41 19.14 0.58
CA GLU A 74 4.79 18.83 -0.80
C GLU A 74 3.73 19.26 -1.82
N LYS A 75 2.43 19.04 -1.53
CA LYS A 75 1.34 19.57 -2.36
C LYS A 75 1.36 21.11 -2.50
N ARG A 76 2.04 21.81 -1.59
CA ARG A 76 2.26 23.27 -1.63
C ARG A 76 3.59 23.66 -2.28
N GLY A 77 4.36 22.70 -2.79
CA GLY A 77 5.67 22.93 -3.40
C GLY A 77 6.84 23.04 -2.41
N MET A 78 6.62 22.74 -1.12
CA MET A 78 7.67 22.72 -0.11
C MET A 78 8.13 21.28 0.13
N ALA A 79 9.11 20.84 -0.66
CA ALA A 79 9.74 19.54 -0.46
C ALA A 79 10.55 19.52 0.85
N PHE A 80 10.48 18.39 1.56
CA PHE A 80 11.31 18.12 2.73
C PHE A 80 12.76 17.87 2.28
N LEU A 81 13.70 17.99 3.21
CA LEU A 81 15.13 17.79 2.93
C LEU A 81 15.44 16.39 2.37
N PHE A 82 14.62 15.38 2.69
CA PHE A 82 14.80 13.98 2.29
C PHE A 82 13.47 13.34 1.85
N PRO A 83 13.00 13.59 0.61
CA PRO A 83 11.74 13.04 0.11
C PRO A 83 11.74 11.51 -0.05
N GLU A 84 12.93 10.89 -0.16
CA GLU A 84 13.12 9.44 -0.31
C GLU A 84 12.62 8.66 0.90
N LEU A 85 12.71 9.25 2.10
CA LEU A 85 12.24 8.63 3.34
C LEU A 85 10.73 8.40 3.34
N LEU A 86 9.97 9.14 2.54
CA LEU A 86 8.52 9.02 2.43
C LEU A 86 8.06 8.23 1.19
N GLN A 87 8.98 7.80 0.33
CA GLN A 87 8.62 7.00 -0.87
C GLN A 87 7.84 5.73 -0.50
N GLY A 88 8.20 5.07 0.60
CA GLY A 88 7.48 3.87 1.07
C GLY A 88 6.03 4.12 1.50
N VAL A 89 5.68 5.38 1.81
CA VAL A 89 4.29 5.78 2.11
C VAL A 89 3.50 6.02 0.83
N LYS A 90 4.13 6.57 -0.21
CA LYS A 90 3.47 6.85 -1.49
C LYS A 90 3.33 5.61 -2.36
N GLU A 91 4.37 4.80 -2.42
CA GLU A 91 4.47 3.65 -3.31
C GLU A 91 4.55 2.35 -2.54
N GLU A 92 3.92 1.31 -3.10
CA GLU A 92 4.11 -0.04 -2.61
C GLU A 92 5.45 -0.58 -3.15
N ARG A 93 6.37 -0.93 -2.25
CA ARG A 93 7.58 -1.64 -2.63
C ARG A 93 7.22 -3.07 -3.01
N LYS A 94 7.00 -3.31 -4.30
CA LYS A 94 6.83 -4.67 -4.84
C LYS A 94 8.19 -5.32 -4.92
N GLY A 95 8.44 -6.30 -4.05
CA GLY A 95 9.65 -7.12 -4.12
C GLY A 95 10.20 -7.53 -2.76
N THR A 96 11.18 -8.44 -2.79
CA THR A 96 11.97 -8.79 -1.61
C THR A 96 12.99 -7.69 -1.31
N LEU A 97 13.48 -7.59 -0.07
CA LEU A 97 14.56 -6.67 0.33
C LEU A 97 15.79 -6.75 -0.61
N PHE A 98 15.97 -7.89 -1.27
CA PHE A 98 17.09 -8.19 -2.17
C PHE A 98 16.79 -7.98 -3.66
N ASP A 99 15.55 -7.64 -4.06
CA ASP A 99 15.18 -7.52 -5.47
C ASP A 99 15.94 -6.38 -6.19
N GLY A 100 16.45 -5.40 -5.45
CA GLY A 100 17.32 -4.33 -5.98
C GLY A 100 18.83 -4.61 -5.86
N ILE A 101 19.23 -5.70 -5.18
CA ILE A 101 20.63 -6.02 -4.86
C ILE A 101 21.14 -7.17 -5.74
N LEU A 102 20.27 -8.12 -6.12
CA LEU A 102 20.65 -9.24 -6.97
C LEU A 102 20.43 -8.89 -8.44
N PRO A 103 21.49 -8.91 -9.29
CA PRO A 103 21.30 -8.78 -10.73
C PRO A 103 20.47 -9.98 -11.21
N VAL A 104 19.23 -9.74 -11.62
CA VAL A 104 18.42 -10.72 -12.34
C VAL A 104 19.19 -11.11 -13.59
N GLN A 105 19.86 -12.27 -13.56
CA GLN A 105 20.38 -12.90 -14.77
C GLN A 105 19.18 -13.29 -15.63
N ARG A 106 18.73 -12.37 -16.50
CA ARG A 106 17.77 -12.68 -17.55
C ARG A 106 18.45 -13.68 -18.49
N SER A 107 18.18 -14.97 -18.30
CA SER A 107 18.56 -15.97 -19.28
C SER A 107 17.83 -15.65 -20.58
N LYS A 108 18.59 -15.20 -21.59
CA LYS A 108 18.08 -15.11 -22.96
C LYS A 108 17.82 -16.55 -23.40
N ARG A 109 16.58 -17.02 -23.27
CA ARG A 109 16.16 -18.26 -23.92
C ARG A 109 16.29 -18.05 -25.43
N THR A 110 17.32 -18.67 -25.98
CA THR A 110 17.59 -18.82 -27.41
C THR A 110 16.38 -19.44 -28.10
N THR A 111 15.82 -18.77 -29.10
CA THR A 111 14.93 -19.41 -30.08
C THR A 111 15.57 -19.25 -31.45
N ALA A 112 16.44 -20.19 -31.80
CA ALA A 112 16.87 -20.40 -33.18
C ALA A 112 16.64 -21.87 -33.51
N ALA A 113 15.39 -22.21 -33.81
CA ALA A 113 15.07 -23.48 -34.46
C ALA A 113 15.54 -23.38 -35.92
N ARG A 114 16.81 -23.68 -36.18
CA ARG A 114 17.30 -24.01 -37.53
C ARG A 114 16.68 -25.35 -37.92
N ARG A 115 15.61 -25.29 -38.73
CA ARG A 115 15.08 -26.42 -39.48
C ARG A 115 16.18 -26.96 -40.39
N ILE A 116 16.66 -28.16 -40.06
CA ILE A 116 17.48 -28.97 -40.93
C ILE A 116 16.56 -29.49 -42.05
N ARG A 117 16.94 -29.23 -43.31
CA ARG A 117 16.35 -29.81 -44.52
C ARG A 117 17.32 -30.88 -45.01
N TRP A 118 16.88 -32.14 -45.13
CA TRP A 118 17.59 -33.16 -45.92
C TRP A 118 16.74 -33.50 -47.14
N CYS A 119 17.42 -33.57 -48.28
CA CYS A 119 16.95 -34.22 -49.52
C CYS A 119 16.99 -35.74 -49.35
#